data_AF-A0A0F9WE50-F1
#
_entry.id   AF-A0A0F9WE50-F1
#
_cell.length_a   1.000
_cell.length_b   1.000
_cell.length_c   1.000
_cell.angle_alpha   90.00
_cell.angle_beta   90.00
_cell.angle_gamma   90.00
#
_symmetry.space_group_name_H-M   'P 1'
#
loop_
_entity.id
_entity.type
_entity.pdbx_description
1 polymer ?
#
loop_
_entity_poly.entity_id
_entity_poly.type
_entity_poly.pdbx_seq_one_letter_code
_entity_poly.pdbx_strand_id
1 'polypeptide(L)'
;MTEPEKSETTDPAMVNISKSEHEALLTKAKAHDGYGGARRTLEKGQKALKESEVALAQSRKERDTAELENAGDDKEELSAVRARQRVRDAERERDEAKRENERLTEALGEANQGKEASEQKETAREIATRLNVDSKPLIQAAAKLDEDDLEALAKTLQKLPEEPEMPVGAKKGPGATKNYADMTPTERLKAIEGKLE
;
A
#
# COMPACT_ATOMS: atom_id res chain seq x y z
N MET A 1 -20.86 -45.05 -41.14
CA MET A 1 -19.91 -44.92 -40.03
C MET A 1 -19.18 -43.62 -40.26
N THR A 2 -19.54 -42.59 -39.51
CA THR A 2 -19.06 -41.21 -39.70
C THR A 2 -18.26 -40.88 -38.44
N GLU A 3 -16.99 -40.54 -38.60
CA GLU A 3 -16.09 -40.18 -37.50
C GLU A 3 -16.55 -38.87 -36.84
N PRO A 4 -16.40 -38.72 -35.50
CA PRO A 4 -16.69 -37.45 -34.84
C PRO A 4 -15.52 -36.48 -35.01
N GLU A 5 -15.84 -35.28 -35.52
CA GLU A 5 -14.94 -34.13 -35.56
C GLU A 5 -14.47 -33.76 -34.15
N LYS A 6 -13.15 -33.67 -33.98
CA LYS A 6 -12.52 -33.14 -32.77
C LYS A 6 -12.83 -31.65 -32.68
N SER A 7 -13.69 -31.25 -31.75
CA SER A 7 -13.91 -29.84 -31.47
C SER A 7 -12.65 -29.23 -30.86
N GLU A 8 -12.10 -28.28 -31.61
CA GLU A 8 -10.99 -27.41 -31.32
C GLU A 8 -11.14 -26.76 -29.93
N THR A 9 -10.34 -27.21 -28.97
CA THR A 9 -10.18 -26.53 -27.68
C THR A 9 -9.51 -25.19 -27.95
N THR A 10 -10.31 -24.12 -27.99
CA THR A 10 -9.83 -22.75 -27.98
C THR A 10 -9.10 -22.53 -26.66
N ASP A 11 -7.77 -22.45 -26.71
CA ASP A 11 -6.97 -21.99 -25.58
C ASP A 11 -7.50 -20.62 -25.15
N PRO A 12 -7.78 -20.39 -23.85
CA PRO A 12 -8.17 -19.07 -23.39
C PRO A 12 -7.00 -18.13 -23.69
N ALA A 13 -7.19 -17.23 -24.65
CA ALA A 13 -6.23 -16.19 -25.00
C ALA A 13 -5.76 -15.53 -23.70
N MET A 14 -4.52 -15.84 -23.29
CA MET A 14 -3.90 -15.22 -22.13
C MET A 14 -3.71 -13.75 -22.50
N VAL A 15 -4.60 -12.92 -21.98
CA VAL A 15 -4.48 -11.46 -22.10
C VAL A 15 -3.20 -11.09 -21.35
N ASN A 16 -2.11 -10.89 -22.10
CA ASN A 16 -0.85 -10.37 -21.60
C ASN A 16 -1.04 -8.87 -21.31
N ILE A 17 -1.62 -8.58 -20.16
CA ILE A 17 -1.68 -7.21 -19.63
C ILE A 17 -0.27 -6.88 -19.13
N SER A 18 0.32 -5.83 -19.68
CA SER A 18 1.62 -5.34 -19.23
C SER A 18 1.55 -4.87 -17.77
N LYS A 19 2.66 -4.93 -17.04
CA LYS A 19 2.69 -4.53 -15.61
C LYS A 19 2.26 -3.07 -15.41
N SER A 20 2.53 -2.21 -16.39
CA SER A 20 2.07 -0.81 -16.43
C SER A 20 0.55 -0.68 -16.62
N GLU A 21 -0.07 -1.54 -17.41
CA GLU A 21 -1.54 -1.57 -17.55
C GLU A 21 -2.20 -2.13 -16.29
N HIS A 22 -1.52 -3.05 -15.58
CA HIS A 22 -1.95 -3.54 -14.27
C HIS A 22 -1.91 -2.44 -13.20
N GLU A 23 -0.87 -1.60 -13.18
CA GLU A 23 -0.76 -0.44 -12.27
C GLU A 23 -1.81 0.63 -12.58
N ALA A 24 -2.05 0.93 -13.86
CA ALA A 24 -3.13 1.83 -14.27
C ALA A 24 -4.51 1.31 -13.87
N LEU A 25 -4.73 -0.01 -13.93
CA LEU A 25 -5.95 -0.65 -13.45
C LEU A 25 -6.06 -0.61 -11.91
N LEU A 26 -4.94 -0.68 -11.17
CA LEU A 26 -4.92 -0.52 -9.72
C LEU A 26 -5.33 0.90 -9.29
N THR A 27 -4.81 1.93 -9.95
CA THR A 27 -5.20 3.33 -9.68
C THR A 27 -6.68 3.55 -10.02
N LYS A 28 -7.15 2.98 -11.14
CA LYS A 28 -8.55 3.09 -11.57
C LYS A 28 -9.53 2.30 -10.70
N ALA A 29 -9.10 1.15 -10.16
CA ALA A 29 -9.89 0.33 -9.24
C ALA A 29 -10.01 0.94 -7.83
N LYS A 30 -8.99 1.66 -7.36
CA LYS A 30 -9.04 2.43 -6.10
C LYS A 30 -10.02 3.62 -6.17
N ALA A 31 -10.39 4.09 -7.36
CA ALA A 31 -11.14 5.33 -7.55
C ALA A 31 -12.68 5.17 -7.69
N HIS A 32 -13.25 3.96 -7.66
CA HIS A 32 -14.69 3.76 -7.90
C HIS A 32 -15.33 2.71 -6.97
N ASP A 33 -16.48 3.06 -6.37
CA ASP A 33 -17.35 2.23 -5.51
C ASP A 33 -18.08 1.09 -6.28
N GLY A 34 -17.31 0.26 -7.00
CA GLY A 34 -17.76 -0.91 -7.77
C GLY A 34 -16.92 -2.16 -7.44
N TYR A 35 -16.72 -2.41 -6.14
CA TYR A 35 -15.58 -3.17 -5.60
C TYR A 35 -15.61 -4.71 -5.76
N GLY A 36 -16.63 -5.31 -6.36
CA GLY A 36 -16.76 -6.77 -6.48
C GLY A 36 -16.09 -7.38 -7.72
N GLY A 37 -16.28 -6.75 -8.88
CA GLY A 37 -15.77 -7.24 -10.17
C GLY A 37 -14.28 -6.92 -10.36
N ALA A 38 -13.89 -5.67 -10.11
CA ALA A 38 -12.50 -5.23 -10.26
C ALA A 38 -11.53 -6.00 -9.34
N ARG A 39 -11.97 -6.32 -8.11
CA ARG A 39 -11.19 -7.10 -7.15
C ARG A 39 -10.96 -8.55 -7.59
N ARG A 40 -11.98 -9.22 -8.15
CA ARG A 40 -11.83 -10.58 -8.71
C ARG A 40 -10.95 -10.59 -9.96
N THR A 41 -11.06 -9.58 -10.82
CA THR A 41 -10.20 -9.43 -12.00
C THR A 41 -8.75 -9.18 -11.59
N LEU A 42 -8.52 -8.36 -10.56
CA LEU A 42 -7.19 -8.13 -9.97
C LEU A 42 -6.62 -9.41 -9.35
N GLU A 43 -7.40 -10.15 -8.57
CA GLU A 43 -6.95 -11.40 -7.95
C GLU A 43 -6.56 -12.45 -9.01
N LYS A 44 -7.34 -12.56 -10.10
CA LYS A 44 -6.99 -13.38 -11.26
C LYS A 44 -5.72 -12.89 -11.96
N GLY A 45 -5.57 -11.59 -12.14
CA GLY A 45 -4.35 -10.99 -12.72
C GLY A 45 -3.11 -11.25 -11.87
N GLN A 46 -3.20 -11.12 -10.55
CA GLN A 46 -2.12 -11.42 -9.62
C GLN A 46 -1.75 -12.90 -9.62
N LYS A 47 -2.74 -13.78 -9.70
CA LYS A 47 -2.50 -15.22 -9.81
C LYS A 47 -1.79 -15.56 -11.13
N ALA A 48 -2.26 -15.01 -12.25
CA ALA A 48 -1.64 -15.21 -13.56
C ALA A 48 -0.21 -14.66 -13.62
N LEU A 49 0.06 -13.50 -12.99
CA LEU A 49 1.41 -12.94 -12.88
C LEU A 49 2.33 -13.86 -12.09
N LYS A 50 1.89 -14.36 -10.92
CA LYS A 50 2.68 -15.31 -10.11
C LYS A 50 2.95 -16.61 -10.86
N GLU A 51 1.95 -17.15 -11.55
CA GLU A 51 2.10 -18.37 -12.35
C GLU A 51 3.07 -18.15 -13.51
N SER A 52 3.00 -16.99 -14.17
CA SER A 52 3.94 -16.59 -15.23
C SER A 52 5.37 -16.43 -14.69
N GLU A 53 5.55 -15.79 -13.54
CA GLU A 53 6.86 -15.61 -12.88
C GLU A 53 7.48 -16.97 -12.52
N VAL A 54 6.68 -17.90 -11.97
CA VAL A 54 7.12 -19.26 -11.66
C VAL A 54 7.50 -20.03 -12.93
N ALA A 55 6.70 -19.96 -13.98
CA ALA A 55 6.98 -20.63 -15.26
C ALA A 55 8.26 -20.07 -15.92
N LEU A 56 8.46 -18.75 -15.88
CA LEU A 56 9.67 -18.10 -16.36
C LEU A 56 10.91 -18.54 -15.56
N ALA A 57 10.80 -18.64 -14.24
CA ALA A 57 11.89 -19.11 -13.39
C ALA A 57 12.26 -20.57 -13.69
N GLN A 58 11.26 -21.43 -13.88
CA GLN A 58 11.47 -22.84 -14.25
C GLN A 58 12.13 -22.98 -15.62
N SER A 59 11.60 -22.30 -16.65
CA SER A 59 12.17 -22.33 -18.01
C SER A 59 13.63 -21.84 -18.06
N ARG A 60 13.96 -20.83 -17.24
CA ARG A 60 15.35 -20.36 -17.11
C ARG A 60 16.25 -21.40 -16.47
N LYS A 61 15.79 -22.04 -15.38
CA LYS A 61 16.55 -23.10 -14.71
C LYS A 61 16.80 -24.29 -15.62
N GLU A 62 15.81 -24.69 -16.39
CA GLU A 62 15.94 -25.74 -17.41
C GLU A 62 16.98 -25.35 -18.48
N ARG A 63 16.92 -24.11 -18.97
CA ARG A 63 17.90 -23.59 -19.94
C ARG A 63 19.32 -23.54 -19.36
N ASP A 64 19.48 -23.07 -18.13
CA ASP A 64 20.78 -23.01 -17.45
C ASP A 64 21.36 -24.42 -17.19
N THR A 65 20.49 -25.39 -16.92
CA THR A 65 20.89 -26.81 -16.76
C THR A 65 21.31 -27.40 -18.11
N ALA A 66 20.54 -27.17 -19.18
CA ALA A 66 20.88 -27.62 -20.52
C ALA A 66 22.18 -26.99 -21.04
N GLU A 67 22.45 -25.71 -20.74
CA GLU A 67 23.72 -25.06 -21.08
C GLU A 67 24.92 -25.72 -20.36
N LEU A 68 24.76 -26.16 -19.11
CA LEU A 68 25.81 -26.87 -18.38
C LEU A 68 26.00 -28.30 -18.87
N GLU A 69 24.91 -29.01 -19.20
CA GLU A 69 24.97 -30.36 -19.78
C GLU A 69 25.62 -30.36 -21.17
N ASN A 70 25.31 -29.37 -22.00
CA ASN A 70 25.89 -29.22 -23.34
C ASN A 70 27.41 -28.93 -23.30
N ALA A 71 27.89 -28.24 -22.27
CA ALA A 71 29.33 -28.00 -22.07
C ALA A 71 30.10 -29.25 -21.60
N GLY A 72 29.40 -30.29 -21.14
CA GLY A 72 30.00 -31.55 -20.70
C GLY A 72 31.07 -31.36 -19.63
N ASP A 73 32.26 -31.95 -19.85
CA ASP A 73 33.42 -31.88 -18.96
C ASP A 73 34.49 -30.85 -19.42
N ASP A 74 34.21 -30.06 -20.47
CA ASP A 74 35.15 -29.06 -20.95
C ASP A 74 35.26 -27.90 -19.94
N LYS A 75 36.44 -27.74 -19.34
CA LYS A 75 36.69 -26.73 -18.31
C LYS A 75 36.61 -25.30 -18.85
N GLU A 76 37.02 -25.05 -20.10
CA GLU A 76 36.96 -23.72 -20.68
C GLU A 76 35.50 -23.35 -21.01
N GLU A 77 34.74 -24.28 -21.60
CA GLU A 77 33.33 -24.06 -21.90
C GLU A 77 32.48 -23.92 -20.64
N LEU A 78 32.68 -24.76 -19.62
CA LEU A 78 32.00 -24.65 -18.33
C LEU A 78 32.29 -23.31 -17.64
N SER A 79 33.53 -22.83 -17.71
CA SER A 79 33.92 -21.52 -17.17
C SER A 79 33.17 -20.39 -17.88
N ALA A 80 33.11 -20.43 -19.21
CA ALA A 80 32.40 -19.44 -20.01
C ALA A 80 30.88 -19.45 -19.77
N VAL A 81 30.26 -20.64 -19.67
CA VAL A 81 28.83 -20.79 -19.32
C VAL A 81 28.55 -20.21 -17.94
N ARG A 82 29.35 -20.56 -16.93
CA ARG A 82 29.19 -20.01 -15.57
C ARG A 82 29.38 -18.50 -15.51
N ALA A 83 30.31 -17.94 -16.27
CA ALA A 83 30.50 -16.49 -16.35
C ALA A 83 29.25 -15.80 -16.93
N ARG A 84 28.68 -16.34 -18.02
CA ARG A 84 27.43 -15.84 -18.61
C ARG A 84 26.25 -15.93 -17.65
N GLN A 85 26.11 -17.05 -16.94
CA GLN A 85 25.07 -17.23 -15.91
C GLN A 85 25.19 -16.19 -14.81
N ARG A 86 26.39 -15.94 -14.29
CA ARG A 86 26.63 -14.89 -13.27
C ARG A 86 26.25 -13.49 -13.75
N VAL A 87 26.56 -13.14 -15.01
CA VAL A 87 26.16 -11.85 -15.58
C VAL A 87 24.63 -11.76 -15.65
N ARG A 88 23.94 -12.81 -16.13
CA ARG A 88 22.47 -12.85 -16.17
C ARG A 88 21.84 -12.77 -14.78
N ASP A 89 22.47 -13.35 -13.77
CA ASP A 89 22.01 -13.29 -12.37
C ASP A 89 22.19 -11.87 -11.80
N ALA A 90 23.35 -11.26 -12.03
CA ALA A 90 23.62 -9.89 -11.60
C ALA A 90 22.70 -8.87 -12.29
N GLU A 91 22.41 -9.04 -13.58
CA GLU A 91 21.43 -8.21 -14.30
C GLU A 91 20.02 -8.35 -13.73
N ARG A 92 19.62 -9.57 -13.36
CA ARG A 92 18.34 -9.83 -12.71
C ARG A 92 18.25 -9.16 -11.35
N GLU A 93 19.27 -9.33 -10.51
CA GLU A 93 19.32 -8.72 -9.18
C GLU A 93 19.27 -7.19 -9.28
N ARG A 94 19.98 -6.61 -10.25
CA ARG A 94 19.91 -5.17 -10.54
C ARG A 94 18.50 -4.74 -10.93
N ASP A 95 17.84 -5.46 -11.82
CA ASP A 95 16.51 -5.11 -12.31
C ASP A 95 15.44 -5.28 -11.20
N GLU A 96 15.58 -6.29 -10.34
CA GLU A 96 14.75 -6.48 -9.15
C GLU A 96 14.96 -5.34 -8.14
N ALA A 97 16.21 -4.99 -7.84
CA ALA A 97 16.53 -3.88 -6.96
C ALA A 97 16.01 -2.54 -7.49
N LYS A 98 16.10 -2.31 -8.81
CA LYS A 98 15.55 -1.10 -9.45
C LYS A 98 14.03 -1.03 -9.29
N ARG A 99 13.33 -2.13 -9.53
CA ARG A 99 11.86 -2.20 -9.36
C ARG A 99 11.44 -1.98 -7.90
N GLU A 100 12.15 -2.58 -6.94
CA GLU A 100 11.85 -2.36 -5.54
C GLU A 100 12.12 -0.91 -5.13
N ASN A 101 13.17 -0.29 -5.65
CA ASN A 101 13.46 1.13 -5.42
C ASN A 101 12.34 2.04 -5.98
N GLU A 102 11.87 1.76 -7.20
CA GLU A 102 10.72 2.47 -7.80
C GLU A 102 9.46 2.31 -6.94
N ARG A 103 9.15 1.08 -6.51
CA ARG A 103 8.01 0.77 -5.63
C ARG A 103 8.10 1.50 -4.29
N LEU A 104 9.27 1.53 -3.68
CA LEU A 104 9.49 2.23 -2.40
C LEU A 104 9.42 3.75 -2.58
N THR A 105 9.91 4.28 -3.70
CA THR A 105 9.82 5.71 -4.02
C THR A 105 8.37 6.14 -4.21
N GLU A 106 7.57 5.35 -4.93
CA GLU A 106 6.13 5.59 -5.10
C GLU A 106 5.41 5.51 -3.75
N ALA A 107 5.66 4.47 -2.95
CA ALA A 107 5.07 4.32 -1.62
C ALA A 107 5.43 5.48 -0.68
N LEU A 108 6.66 6.00 -0.77
CA LEU A 108 7.11 7.15 0.01
C LEU A 108 6.43 8.44 -0.47
N GLY A 109 6.21 8.59 -1.78
CA GLY A 109 5.41 9.68 -2.35
C GLY A 109 3.97 9.66 -1.85
N GLU A 110 3.30 8.50 -1.92
CA GLU A 110 1.94 8.33 -1.39
C GLU A 110 1.87 8.62 0.11
N ALA A 111 2.85 8.15 0.90
CA ALA A 111 2.90 8.37 2.33
C ALA A 111 3.10 9.85 2.69
N ASN A 112 3.96 10.57 1.96
CA ASN A 112 4.18 11.99 2.18
C ASN A 112 2.94 12.82 1.83
N GLN A 113 2.26 12.51 0.72
CA GLN A 113 0.98 13.14 0.38
C GLN A 113 -0.08 12.88 1.45
N GLY A 114 -0.12 11.67 2.01
CA GLY A 114 -1.01 11.32 3.12
C GLY A 114 -0.72 12.10 4.40
N LYS A 115 0.56 12.37 4.70
CA LYS A 115 0.98 13.19 5.85
C LYS A 115 0.60 14.66 5.65
N GLU A 116 0.94 15.25 4.51
CA GLU A 116 0.59 16.64 4.20
C GLU A 116 -0.92 16.87 4.29
N ALA A 117 -1.73 15.95 3.73
CA ALA A 117 -3.18 16.02 3.82
C ALA A 117 -3.73 15.83 5.25
N SER A 118 -2.97 15.17 6.14
CA SER A 118 -3.33 15.04 7.55
C SER A 118 -3.00 16.31 8.33
N GLU A 119 -1.79 16.86 8.13
CA GLU A 119 -1.33 18.10 8.76
C GLU A 119 -2.26 19.27 8.41
N GLN A 120 -2.62 19.44 7.14
CA GLN A 120 -3.60 20.45 6.70
C GLN A 120 -4.95 20.33 7.43
N LYS A 121 -5.43 19.11 7.68
CA LYS A 121 -6.69 18.89 8.42
C LYS A 121 -6.55 19.19 9.91
N GLU A 122 -5.38 18.94 10.48
CA GLU A 122 -5.09 19.30 11.88
C GLU A 122 -5.05 20.82 12.03
N THR A 123 -4.32 21.54 11.16
CA THR A 123 -4.32 23.02 11.12
C THR A 123 -5.74 23.58 11.02
N ALA A 124 -6.58 23.05 10.12
CA ALA A 124 -7.96 23.48 9.99
C ALA A 124 -8.80 23.25 11.26
N ARG A 125 -8.56 22.16 12.00
CA ARG A 125 -9.21 21.90 13.30
C ARG A 125 -8.73 22.85 14.37
N GLU A 126 -7.43 23.14 14.43
CA GLU A 126 -6.86 24.08 15.39
C GLU A 126 -7.41 25.49 15.20
N ILE A 127 -7.48 25.96 13.94
CA ILE A 127 -8.11 27.25 13.60
C ILE A 127 -9.60 27.26 13.99
N ALA A 128 -10.33 26.18 13.68
CA ALA A 128 -11.74 26.05 14.02
C ALA A 128 -11.98 26.16 15.54
N THR A 129 -11.17 25.44 16.32
CA THR A 129 -11.23 25.48 17.79
C THR A 129 -10.86 26.86 18.33
N ARG A 130 -9.77 27.48 17.83
CA ARG A 130 -9.30 28.80 18.26
C ARG A 130 -10.34 29.90 18.01
N LEU A 131 -11.07 29.82 16.90
CA LEU A 131 -12.07 30.83 16.50
C LEU A 131 -13.51 30.45 16.87
N ASN A 132 -13.71 29.27 17.49
CA ASN A 132 -15.00 28.71 17.85
C ASN A 132 -15.98 28.63 16.67
N VAL A 133 -15.55 28.03 15.57
CA VAL A 133 -16.34 27.85 14.33
C VAL A 133 -16.39 26.37 13.92
N ASP A 134 -17.31 25.99 13.02
CA ASP A 134 -17.39 24.61 12.52
C ASP A 134 -16.11 24.25 11.73
N SER A 135 -15.49 23.12 12.09
CA SER A 135 -14.29 22.60 11.45
C SER A 135 -14.54 21.97 10.08
N LYS A 136 -15.76 21.52 9.79
CA LYS A 136 -16.10 20.86 8.51
C LYS A 136 -15.80 21.71 7.27
N PRO A 137 -16.26 22.96 7.15
CA PRO A 137 -15.94 23.80 5.99
C PRO A 137 -14.45 24.09 5.87
N LEU A 138 -13.74 24.25 6.99
CA LEU A 138 -12.29 24.50 7.00
C LEU A 138 -11.50 23.27 6.55
N ILE A 139 -11.88 22.07 7.00
CA ILE A 139 -11.27 20.80 6.56
C ILE A 139 -11.46 20.58 5.05
N GLN A 140 -12.60 20.98 4.48
CA GLN A 140 -12.84 20.89 3.04
C GLN A 140 -12.00 21.91 2.24
N ALA A 141 -11.74 23.08 2.83
CA ALA A 141 -10.95 24.14 2.21
C ALA A 141 -9.43 23.93 2.37
N ALA A 142 -8.99 23.18 3.39
CA ALA A 142 -7.59 22.99 3.74
C ALA A 142 -6.74 22.31 2.66
N ALA A 143 -7.38 21.58 1.73
CA ALA A 143 -6.70 21.00 0.57
C ALA A 143 -6.33 22.03 -0.51
N LYS A 144 -6.81 23.28 -0.42
CA LYS A 144 -6.69 24.31 -1.46
C LYS A 144 -6.21 25.67 -0.95
N LEU A 145 -6.36 25.93 0.34
CA LEU A 145 -6.03 27.20 0.98
C LEU A 145 -4.83 27.01 1.91
N ASP A 146 -4.03 28.05 2.05
CA ASP A 146 -2.98 28.11 3.07
C ASP A 146 -3.56 28.47 4.45
N GLU A 147 -2.70 28.50 5.46
CA GLU A 147 -3.10 28.76 6.84
C GLU A 147 -3.74 30.15 7.02
N ASP A 148 -3.19 31.18 6.37
CA ASP A 148 -3.67 32.55 6.45
C ASP A 148 -5.05 32.71 5.80
N ASP A 149 -5.27 32.10 4.63
CA ASP A 149 -6.55 32.07 3.94
C ASP A 149 -7.59 31.22 4.69
N LEU A 150 -7.17 30.12 5.33
CA LEU A 150 -8.04 29.34 6.22
C LEU A 150 -8.48 30.16 7.43
N GLU A 151 -7.59 30.95 8.02
CA GLU A 151 -7.94 31.82 9.14
C GLU A 151 -8.87 32.97 8.70
N ALA A 152 -8.65 33.54 7.51
CA ALA A 152 -9.54 34.53 6.92
C ALA A 152 -10.94 33.94 6.66
N LEU A 153 -11.01 32.74 6.08
CA LEU A 153 -12.26 32.01 5.89
C LEU A 153 -12.95 31.75 7.23
N ALA A 154 -12.22 31.27 8.24
CA ALA A 154 -12.76 30.99 9.56
C ALA A 154 -13.38 32.24 10.23
N LYS A 155 -12.79 33.43 10.04
CA LYS A 155 -13.34 34.70 10.53
C LYS A 155 -14.67 35.09 9.88
N THR A 156 -14.96 34.58 8.68
CA THR A 156 -16.24 34.82 7.99
C THR A 156 -17.33 33.80 8.36
N LEU A 157 -16.96 32.68 8.98
CA LEU A 157 -17.89 31.64 9.40
C LEU A 157 -18.66 32.04 10.66
N GLN A 158 -19.87 31.52 10.78
CA GLN A 158 -20.69 31.73 11.96
C GLN A 158 -20.06 31.01 13.17
N LYS A 159 -19.90 31.75 14.28
CA LYS A 159 -19.45 31.17 15.54
C LYS A 159 -20.47 30.18 16.05
N LEU A 160 -19.97 29.06 16.57
CA LEU A 160 -20.79 28.09 17.26
C LEU A 160 -21.31 28.73 18.55
N PRO A 161 -22.52 28.35 19.01
CA PRO A 161 -22.99 28.77 20.33
C PRO A 161 -21.94 28.38 21.35
N GLU A 162 -21.49 29.34 22.17
CA GLU A 162 -20.58 29.06 23.28
C GLU A 162 -21.24 27.99 24.15
N GLU A 163 -20.66 26.79 24.17
CA GLU A 163 -21.06 25.79 25.16
C GLU A 163 -20.87 26.44 26.53
N PRO A 164 -21.86 26.36 27.43
CA PRO A 164 -21.70 26.91 28.77
C PRO A 164 -20.46 26.28 29.38
N GLU A 165 -19.49 27.11 29.77
CA GLU A 165 -18.31 26.67 30.51
C GLU A 165 -18.78 25.80 31.67
N MET A 166 -18.58 24.49 31.57
CA MET A 166 -18.83 23.64 32.72
C MET A 166 -17.90 24.13 33.82
N PRO A 167 -18.42 24.47 35.02
CA PRO A 167 -17.60 24.99 36.08
C PRO A 167 -16.46 24.01 36.34
N VAL A 168 -15.24 24.51 36.22
CA VAL A 168 -13.99 23.80 36.54
C VAL A 168 -14.02 23.48 38.04
N GLY A 169 -14.70 22.39 38.39
CA GLY A 169 -15.07 22.11 39.77
C GLY A 169 -15.64 20.71 40.00
N ALA A 170 -15.43 19.76 39.08
CA ALA A 170 -15.68 18.36 39.38
C ALA A 170 -14.44 17.76 40.06
N LYS A 171 -14.47 17.73 41.40
CA LYS A 171 -13.53 16.97 42.22
C LYS A 171 -13.37 15.57 41.63
N LYS A 172 -12.12 15.23 41.28
CA LYS A 172 -11.66 13.91 40.88
C LYS A 172 -12.11 12.89 41.95
N GLY A 173 -13.17 12.14 41.66
CA GLY A 173 -13.55 10.98 42.45
C GLY A 173 -12.42 9.94 42.42
N PRO A 174 -12.24 9.13 43.48
CA PRO A 174 -11.17 8.15 43.55
C PRO A 174 -11.52 6.97 42.64
N GLY A 175 -11.20 7.09 41.36
CA GLY A 175 -11.51 6.04 40.38
C GLY A 175 -10.99 6.31 38.97
N ALA A 176 -10.06 7.25 38.80
CA ALA A 176 -9.45 7.49 37.49
C ALA A 176 -8.48 6.34 37.16
N THR A 177 -8.91 5.46 36.26
CA THR A 177 -8.03 4.53 35.57
C THR A 177 -6.89 5.31 34.90
N LYS A 178 -5.65 4.99 35.25
CA LYS A 178 -4.47 5.56 34.58
C LYS A 178 -4.55 5.22 33.09
N ASN A 179 -4.26 6.19 32.23
CA ASN A 179 -4.07 5.93 30.81
C ASN A 179 -2.95 4.89 30.65
N TYR A 180 -3.15 3.90 29.79
CA TYR A 180 -2.20 2.79 29.58
C TYR A 180 -0.79 3.29 29.20
N ALA A 181 -0.71 4.45 28.55
CA ALA A 181 0.54 5.11 28.17
C ALA A 181 1.38 5.57 29.37
N ASP A 182 0.74 5.94 30.49
CA ASP A 182 1.39 6.47 31.70
C ASP A 182 1.70 5.39 32.75
N MET A 183 1.34 4.13 32.47
CA MET A 183 1.59 3.00 33.35
C MET A 183 3.02 2.48 33.17
N THR A 184 3.69 2.23 34.29
CA THR A 184 5.00 1.56 34.29
C THR A 184 4.86 0.14 33.73
N PRO A 185 5.93 -0.45 33.15
CA PRO A 185 5.88 -1.79 32.57
C PRO A 185 5.32 -2.85 33.53
N THR A 186 5.63 -2.74 34.83
CA THR A 186 5.15 -3.64 35.88
C THR A 186 3.65 -3.51 36.15
N GLU A 187 3.10 -2.29 36.07
CA GLU A 187 1.66 -2.04 36.24
C GLU A 187 0.85 -2.55 35.03
N ARG A 188 1.42 -2.47 33.81
CA ARG A 188 0.77 -3.01 32.59
C ARG A 188 0.61 -4.52 32.65
N LEU A 189 1.64 -5.24 33.13
CA LEU A 189 1.61 -6.70 33.27
C LEU A 189 0.48 -7.16 34.22
N LYS A 190 0.33 -6.51 35.37
CA LYS A 190 -0.76 -6.82 36.32
C LYS A 190 -2.16 -6.55 35.75
N ALA A 191 -2.31 -5.51 34.92
CA ALA A 191 -3.58 -5.19 34.27
C ALA A 191 -4.00 -6.19 33.18
N ILE A 192 -3.04 -6.95 32.64
CA ILE A 192 -3.28 -8.02 31.68
C ILE A 192 -3.66 -9.32 32.41
N GLU A 193 -2.97 -9.64 33.52
CA GLU A 193 -3.26 -10.84 34.32
C GLU A 193 -4.67 -10.81 34.93
N GLY A 194 -5.16 -9.65 35.36
CA GLY A 194 -6.52 -9.50 35.90
C GLY A 194 -7.67 -9.59 34.87
N LYS A 195 -7.38 -9.78 33.58
CA LYS A 195 -8.39 -9.94 32.51
C LYS A 195 -8.53 -11.39 32.02
N LEU A 196 -7.79 -12.32 32.61
CA LEU A 196 -7.79 -13.73 32.25
C LEU A 196 -8.53 -14.64 33.27
N GLU A 197 -9.22 -14.05 34.25
CA GLU A 197 -10.28 -14.71 35.04
C GLU A 197 -11.66 -14.32 34.49
#